data_AF-A0A971W4S9-F1
#
_entry.id   AF-A0A971W4S9-F1
#
_cell.length_a   1.000
_cell.length_b   1.000
_cell.length_c   1.000
_cell.angle_alpha   90.00
_cell.angle_beta   90.00
_cell.angle_gamma   90.00
#
_symmetry.space_group_name_H-M   'P 1'
#
loop_
_entity.id
_entity.type
_entity.pdbx_description
1 polymer ?
#
loop_
_entity_poly.entity_id
_entity_poly.type
_entity_poly.pdbx_seq_one_letter_code
_entity_poly.pdbx_strand_id
1 'polypeptide(L)'
;MSNRFLEQFGGVITIIVQGRYPERLINMALTRGIYIWNIKPVAGGIRFEIRSSGYEALRAMAEENGYQLKIVSKHGLPVYKSIVKRRVGFMLGGVFFIIALYLISSFVWFIEITGNERIDSQKILDTVAKYGVYQGAPKWGFSRTAVEEQVLRDIGDLSYIKIEIRGVKANIEVVEKIVIPPQEIIGPSDMVAARSGIVEEILVLDGQAKVEVGQVVAKGDVLISGTVIPSLSPYAPPPPEPLLPYQVQARGVVKARVWYDGYGECPLKTENRVLSGRKAHRVILLTPWRELLLWGKHSPFANEQVAQRAYKLDTPIGPLGLNYQKHSEETLEVVTHTEAEATQIARQKALESLQSQIAPSSKIIDSTMTVLSSPSDAILRVKVSLEVIEDIAVAQPINKLENSPFQ
;
A
#
# COMPACT_ATOMS: atom_id res chain seq x y z
N MET A 1 5.93 -50.14 -28.23
CA MET A 1 6.89 -49.53 -27.29
C MET A 1 6.47 -49.89 -25.88
N SER A 2 6.91 -51.06 -25.40
CA SER A 2 6.46 -51.66 -24.14
C SER A 2 7.15 -50.99 -22.94
N ASN A 3 6.35 -50.77 -21.90
CA ASN A 3 6.62 -50.00 -20.70
C ASN A 3 7.88 -50.42 -19.94
N ARG A 4 9.02 -49.76 -20.23
CA ARG A 4 10.20 -49.72 -19.34
C ARG A 4 9.84 -49.30 -17.90
N PHE A 5 8.79 -48.52 -17.73
CA PHE A 5 8.27 -48.09 -16.43
C PHE A 5 7.70 -49.23 -15.58
N LEU A 6 7.07 -50.26 -16.17
CA LEU A 6 6.50 -51.38 -15.42
C LEU A 6 7.54 -52.43 -15.03
N GLU A 7 8.61 -52.57 -15.81
CA GLU A 7 9.74 -53.45 -15.50
C GLU A 7 10.48 -53.01 -14.21
N GLN A 8 10.42 -51.71 -13.89
CA GLN A 8 11.12 -51.12 -12.74
C GLN A 8 10.45 -51.42 -11.39
N PHE A 9 9.14 -51.72 -11.38
CA PHE A 9 8.39 -52.07 -10.15
C PHE A 9 8.61 -53.51 -9.68
N GLY A 10 8.87 -54.45 -10.60
CA GLY A 10 8.97 -55.88 -10.29
C GLY A 10 10.33 -56.36 -9.78
N GLY A 11 11.36 -55.52 -9.82
CA GLY A 11 12.75 -55.94 -9.55
C GLY A 11 13.30 -56.88 -10.63
N VAL A 12 14.55 -56.69 -11.01
CA VAL A 12 15.25 -57.45 -12.06
C VAL A 12 16.44 -58.17 -11.45
N ILE A 13 16.59 -59.46 -11.76
CA ILE A 13 17.72 -60.28 -11.31
C ILE A 13 18.49 -60.74 -12.53
N THR A 14 19.79 -60.44 -12.54
CA THR A 14 20.72 -60.95 -13.56
C THR A 14 21.31 -62.27 -13.08
N ILE A 15 21.20 -63.31 -13.88
CA ILE A 15 21.62 -64.67 -13.54
C ILE A 15 22.52 -65.21 -14.65
N ILE A 16 23.54 -65.96 -14.26
CA ILE A 16 24.32 -66.82 -15.16
C ILE A 16 23.93 -68.26 -14.87
N VAL A 17 23.55 -68.99 -15.92
CA VAL A 17 23.26 -70.42 -15.86
C VAL A 17 24.46 -71.19 -16.38
N GLN A 18 24.92 -72.16 -15.59
CA GLN A 18 26.02 -73.06 -15.94
C GLN A 18 25.52 -74.50 -15.91
N GLY A 19 25.80 -75.27 -16.95
CA GLY A 19 25.38 -76.67 -17.07
C GLY A 19 25.39 -77.15 -18.52
N ARG A 20 24.99 -78.41 -18.73
CA ARG A 20 24.94 -79.02 -20.05
C ARG A 20 23.68 -78.57 -20.79
N TYR A 21 23.83 -77.92 -21.94
CA TYR A 21 22.73 -77.34 -22.75
C TYR A 21 21.85 -76.33 -21.97
N PRO A 22 22.40 -75.16 -21.57
CA PRO A 22 21.69 -74.14 -20.81
C PRO A 22 20.46 -73.55 -21.54
N GLU A 23 20.39 -73.69 -22.87
CA GLU A 23 19.26 -73.25 -23.70
C GLU A 23 17.96 -73.99 -23.35
N ARG A 24 18.07 -75.25 -22.89
CA ARG A 24 16.92 -76.08 -22.53
C ARG A 24 16.19 -75.51 -21.31
N LEU A 25 16.93 -75.01 -20.32
CA LEU A 25 16.37 -74.35 -19.14
C LEU A 25 15.65 -73.04 -19.50
N ILE A 26 16.21 -72.27 -20.44
CA ILE A 26 15.60 -71.02 -20.93
C ILE A 26 14.26 -71.32 -21.61
N ASN A 27 14.21 -72.34 -22.47
CA ASN A 27 12.98 -72.74 -23.13
C ASN A 27 11.91 -73.23 -22.13
N MET A 28 12.30 -74.03 -21.13
CA MET A 28 11.39 -74.47 -20.06
C MET A 28 10.82 -73.30 -19.26
N ALA A 29 11.66 -72.31 -18.96
CA ALA A 29 11.25 -71.11 -18.25
C ALA A 29 10.25 -70.27 -19.06
N LEU A 30 10.49 -70.09 -20.37
CA LEU A 30 9.56 -69.39 -21.25
C LEU A 30 8.19 -70.10 -21.33
N THR A 31 8.16 -71.43 -21.40
CA THR A 31 6.91 -72.23 -21.42
C THR A 31 6.10 -72.09 -20.13
N ARG A 32 6.77 -71.90 -18.97
CA ARG A 32 6.11 -71.67 -17.68
C ARG A 32 5.76 -70.18 -17.44
N GLY A 33 5.84 -69.33 -18.45
CA GLY A 33 5.50 -67.91 -18.36
C GLY A 33 6.54 -67.05 -17.64
N ILE A 34 7.75 -67.56 -17.43
CA ILE A 34 8.87 -66.78 -16.90
C ILE A 34 9.51 -66.03 -18.06
N TYR A 35 9.24 -64.73 -18.12
CA TYR A 35 9.86 -63.86 -19.12
C TYR A 35 11.36 -63.70 -18.85
N ILE A 36 12.16 -64.02 -19.87
CA ILE A 36 13.61 -63.88 -19.89
C ILE A 36 13.99 -62.84 -20.96
N TRP A 37 14.90 -61.93 -20.64
CA TRP A 37 15.41 -60.93 -21.59
C TRP A 37 16.91 -60.71 -21.45
N ASN A 38 17.49 -59.95 -22.39
CA ASN A 38 18.92 -59.61 -22.43
C ASN A 38 19.85 -60.85 -22.37
N ILE A 39 19.52 -61.87 -23.14
CA ILE A 39 20.27 -63.12 -23.22
C ILE A 39 21.60 -62.88 -23.91
N LYS A 40 22.71 -63.20 -23.22
CA LYS A 40 24.08 -63.06 -23.72
C LYS A 40 24.90 -64.31 -23.40
N PRO A 41 25.63 -64.89 -24.37
CA PRO A 41 26.57 -65.96 -24.09
C PRO A 41 27.74 -65.42 -23.25
N VAL A 42 28.20 -66.20 -22.26
CA VAL A 42 29.35 -65.88 -21.40
C VAL A 42 30.25 -67.10 -21.26
N ALA A 43 31.52 -66.91 -20.89
CA ALA A 43 32.44 -68.03 -20.68
C ALA A 43 31.88 -69.01 -19.63
N GLY A 44 31.53 -70.22 -20.06
CA GLY A 44 30.98 -71.27 -19.19
C GLY A 44 29.48 -71.19 -18.90
N GLY A 45 28.67 -70.47 -19.71
CA GLY A 45 27.22 -70.44 -19.52
C GLY A 45 26.46 -69.38 -20.34
N ILE A 46 25.19 -69.16 -19.98
CA ILE A 46 24.36 -68.10 -20.56
C ILE A 46 23.96 -67.12 -19.46
N ARG A 47 24.14 -65.82 -19.72
CA ARG A 47 23.68 -64.73 -18.87
C ARG A 47 22.34 -64.22 -19.39
N PHE A 48 21.37 -64.04 -18.49
CA PHE A 48 20.11 -63.39 -18.83
C PHE A 48 19.50 -62.69 -17.62
N GLU A 49 18.47 -61.89 -17.88
CA GLU A 49 17.73 -61.14 -16.88
C GLU A 49 16.31 -61.70 -16.75
N ILE A 50 15.81 -61.76 -15.51
CA ILE A 50 14.44 -62.17 -15.17
C ILE A 50 13.81 -61.21 -14.17
N ARG A 51 12.49 -61.25 -14.06
CA ARG A 51 11.77 -60.58 -12.97
C ARG A 51 12.06 -61.28 -11.65
N SER A 52 12.18 -60.51 -10.56
CA SER A 52 12.46 -61.05 -9.23
C SER A 52 11.41 -62.05 -8.76
N SER A 53 10.14 -61.86 -9.16
CA SER A 53 9.02 -62.77 -8.89
C SER A 53 9.18 -64.15 -9.54
N GLY A 54 9.92 -64.26 -10.65
CA GLY A 54 10.14 -65.52 -11.38
C GLY A 54 11.37 -66.30 -10.90
N TYR A 55 12.14 -65.76 -9.95
CA TYR A 55 13.43 -66.35 -9.55
C TYR A 55 13.28 -67.67 -8.79
N GLU A 56 12.33 -67.76 -7.87
CA GLU A 56 12.13 -69.00 -7.09
C GLU A 56 11.67 -70.15 -7.99
N ALA A 57 10.77 -69.87 -8.93
CA ALA A 57 10.33 -70.85 -9.91
C ALA A 57 11.47 -71.28 -10.86
N LEU A 58 12.32 -70.35 -11.30
CA LEU A 58 13.51 -70.68 -12.09
C LEU A 58 14.52 -71.50 -11.29
N ARG A 59 14.72 -71.18 -10.01
CA ARG A 59 15.63 -71.88 -9.12
C ARG A 59 15.20 -73.32 -8.90
N ALA A 60 13.92 -73.57 -8.61
CA ALA A 60 13.38 -74.92 -8.46
C ALA A 60 13.61 -75.76 -9.72
N MET A 61 13.35 -75.19 -10.91
CA MET A 61 13.61 -75.88 -12.18
C MET A 61 15.09 -76.18 -12.42
N ALA A 62 15.97 -75.24 -12.05
CA ALA A 62 17.40 -75.43 -12.22
C ALA A 62 17.93 -76.54 -11.31
N GLU A 63 17.47 -76.59 -10.05
CA GLU A 63 17.82 -77.64 -9.08
C GLU A 63 17.31 -79.02 -9.53
N GLU A 64 16.07 -79.12 -10.03
CA GLU A 64 15.49 -80.36 -10.57
C GLU A 64 16.26 -80.93 -11.78
N ASN A 65 16.88 -80.06 -12.59
CA ASN A 65 17.54 -80.43 -13.84
C ASN A 65 19.07 -80.36 -13.76
N GLY A 66 19.65 -80.17 -12.57
CA GLY A 66 21.10 -80.18 -12.34
C GLY A 66 21.85 -78.97 -12.90
N TYR A 67 21.19 -77.82 -13.09
CA TYR A 67 21.82 -76.58 -13.53
C TYR A 67 22.29 -75.74 -12.33
N GLN A 68 23.45 -75.11 -12.44
CA GLN A 68 23.95 -74.17 -11.44
C GLN A 68 23.55 -72.73 -11.82
N LEU A 69 22.85 -72.05 -10.91
CA LEU A 69 22.48 -70.64 -11.06
C LEU A 69 23.40 -69.75 -10.24
N LYS A 70 24.06 -68.79 -10.89
CA LYS A 70 24.85 -67.74 -10.22
C LYS A 70 24.18 -66.39 -10.38
N ILE A 71 23.76 -65.78 -9.27
CA ILE A 71 23.23 -64.41 -9.29
C ILE A 71 24.40 -63.44 -9.47
N VAL A 72 24.34 -62.61 -10.51
CA VAL A 72 25.36 -61.59 -10.81
C VAL A 72 24.99 -60.26 -10.19
N SER A 73 23.72 -59.86 -10.25
CA SER A 73 23.25 -58.60 -9.69
C SER A 73 21.74 -58.62 -9.47
N LYS A 74 21.27 -57.88 -8.46
CA LYS A 74 19.85 -57.63 -8.20
C LYS A 74 19.61 -56.11 -8.33
N HIS A 75 18.70 -55.71 -9.21
CA HIS A 75 18.35 -54.32 -9.48
C HIS A 75 16.84 -54.08 -9.23
N GLY A 76 16.45 -52.87 -8.84
CA GLY A 76 15.05 -52.44 -8.74
C GLY A 76 14.52 -52.11 -7.34
N LEU A 77 13.23 -51.77 -7.26
CA LEU A 77 12.52 -51.33 -6.05
C LEU A 77 12.63 -52.23 -4.80
N PRO A 78 12.72 -53.58 -4.89
CA PRO A 78 12.90 -54.42 -3.71
C PRO A 78 14.24 -54.20 -2.97
N VAL A 79 15.27 -53.68 -3.65
CA VAL A 79 16.56 -53.32 -3.03
C VAL A 79 16.44 -51.98 -2.27
N TYR A 80 15.65 -51.04 -2.81
CA TYR A 80 15.37 -49.75 -2.16
C TYR A 80 14.47 -49.87 -0.92
N LYS A 81 13.62 -50.90 -0.81
CA LYS A 81 12.80 -51.16 0.39
C LYS A 81 13.63 -51.28 1.67
N SER A 82 14.85 -51.83 1.61
CA SER A 82 15.75 -51.92 2.77
C SER A 82 16.29 -50.54 3.19
N ILE A 83 16.60 -49.68 2.21
CA ILE A 83 17.07 -48.30 2.44
C ILE A 83 15.95 -47.43 3.01
N VAL A 84 14.74 -47.54 2.47
CA VAL A 84 13.55 -46.79 2.95
C VAL A 84 13.11 -47.27 4.33
N LYS A 85 13.13 -48.58 4.61
CA LYS A 85 12.85 -49.12 5.96
C LYS A 85 13.84 -48.64 7.03
N ARG A 86 15.11 -48.44 6.67
CA ARG A 86 16.13 -47.94 7.60
C ARG A 86 15.99 -46.43 7.87
N ARG A 87 15.24 -45.70 7.05
CA ARG A 87 15.04 -44.24 7.14
C ARG A 87 13.56 -43.83 7.26
N VAL A 88 12.71 -44.71 7.78
CA VAL A 88 11.26 -44.42 7.96
C VAL A 88 11.04 -43.18 8.82
N GLY A 89 11.89 -42.95 9.83
CA GLY A 89 11.85 -41.73 10.65
C GLY A 89 12.04 -40.45 9.84
N PHE A 90 12.89 -40.45 8.81
CA PHE A 90 13.08 -39.29 7.93
C PHE A 90 11.86 -39.04 7.04
N MET A 91 11.24 -40.10 6.53
CA MET A 91 10.00 -39.99 5.73
C MET A 91 8.83 -39.49 6.59
N LEU A 92 8.64 -40.05 7.79
CA LEU A 92 7.64 -39.60 8.75
C LEU A 92 7.88 -38.15 9.17
N GLY A 93 9.14 -37.78 9.45
CA GLY A 93 9.53 -36.40 9.76
C GLY A 93 9.23 -35.45 8.61
N GLY A 94 9.50 -35.85 7.36
CA GLY A 94 9.17 -35.06 6.17
C GLY A 94 7.67 -34.85 6.00
N VAL A 95 6.86 -35.91 6.16
CA VAL A 95 5.40 -35.81 6.12
C VAL A 95 4.88 -34.92 7.25
N PHE A 96 5.37 -35.11 8.48
CA PHE A 96 5.02 -34.28 9.63
C PHE A 96 5.39 -32.82 9.42
N PHE A 97 6.57 -32.54 8.85
CA PHE A 97 7.04 -31.20 8.54
C PHE A 97 6.11 -30.51 7.52
N ILE A 98 5.69 -31.21 6.48
CA ILE A 98 4.72 -30.68 5.51
C ILE A 98 3.39 -30.38 6.19
N ILE A 99 2.88 -31.29 7.03
CA ILE A 99 1.63 -31.07 7.79
C ILE A 99 1.77 -29.86 8.71
N ALA A 100 2.89 -29.74 9.43
CA ALA A 100 3.17 -28.61 10.32
C ALA A 100 3.23 -27.28 9.55
N LEU A 101 3.85 -27.27 8.36
CA LEU A 101 3.86 -26.09 7.49
C LEU A 101 2.45 -25.69 7.04
N TYR A 102 1.61 -26.65 6.65
CA TYR A 102 0.22 -26.38 6.30
C TYR A 102 -0.59 -25.85 7.48
N LEU A 103 -0.40 -26.42 8.67
CA LEU A 103 -1.05 -25.96 9.88
C LEU A 103 -0.64 -24.54 10.21
N ILE A 104 0.66 -24.25 10.31
CA ILE A 104 1.18 -22.90 10.64
C ILE A 104 0.76 -21.88 9.58
N SER A 105 0.77 -22.25 8.30
CA SER A 105 0.33 -21.39 7.19
C SER A 105 -1.17 -21.11 7.23
N SER A 106 -1.98 -21.94 7.90
CA SER A 106 -3.44 -21.77 7.98
C SER A 106 -3.90 -20.76 9.03
N PHE A 107 -2.98 -20.14 9.78
CA PHE A 107 -3.28 -19.10 10.77
C PHE A 107 -2.92 -17.70 10.27
N VAL A 108 -3.56 -16.69 10.85
CA VAL A 108 -3.23 -15.27 10.67
C VAL A 108 -2.19 -14.87 11.71
N TRP A 109 -0.99 -14.48 11.28
CA TRP A 109 0.12 -14.11 12.17
C TRP A 109 0.36 -12.61 12.25
N PHE A 110 -0.01 -11.88 11.20
CA PHE A 110 0.17 -10.45 11.10
C PHE A 110 -1.13 -9.81 10.63
N ILE A 111 -1.50 -8.70 11.26
CA ILE A 111 -2.63 -7.88 10.87
C ILE A 111 -2.09 -6.50 10.55
N GLU A 112 -2.38 -6.01 9.36
CA GLU A 112 -1.97 -4.69 8.89
C GLU A 112 -3.23 -3.91 8.52
N ILE A 113 -3.35 -2.69 9.06
CA ILE A 113 -4.51 -1.82 8.84
C ILE A 113 -4.04 -0.63 8.01
N THR A 114 -4.80 -0.30 6.97
CA THR A 114 -4.53 0.84 6.09
C THR A 114 -5.80 1.64 5.83
N GLY A 115 -5.64 2.95 5.63
CA GLY A 115 -6.76 3.86 5.33
C GLY A 115 -7.49 4.43 6.55
N ASN A 116 -6.94 4.23 7.76
CA ASN A 116 -7.40 4.90 8.96
C ASN A 116 -6.55 6.15 9.26
N GLU A 117 -7.19 7.31 9.25
CA GLU A 117 -6.56 8.61 9.52
C GLU A 117 -7.08 9.22 10.82
N ARG A 118 -8.39 9.18 11.05
CA ARG A 118 -9.06 9.70 12.26
C ARG A 118 -9.39 8.60 13.26
N ILE A 119 -9.69 7.39 12.78
CA ILE A 119 -10.08 6.26 13.62
C ILE A 119 -8.83 5.55 14.13
N ASP A 120 -8.77 5.36 15.45
CA ASP A 120 -7.66 4.64 16.08
C ASP A 120 -7.57 3.18 15.60
N SER A 121 -6.37 2.76 15.21
CA SER A 121 -6.07 1.39 14.77
C SER A 121 -6.47 0.36 15.81
N GLN A 122 -6.31 0.68 17.10
CA GLN A 122 -6.64 -0.25 18.18
C GLN A 122 -8.14 -0.54 18.24
N LYS A 123 -8.98 0.48 18.02
CA LYS A 123 -10.44 0.32 17.97
C LYS A 123 -10.87 -0.62 16.83
N ILE A 124 -10.22 -0.52 15.67
CA ILE A 124 -10.46 -1.41 14.54
C ILE A 124 -10.02 -2.83 14.90
N LEU A 125 -8.81 -3.02 15.45
CA LEU A 125 -8.29 -4.31 15.90
C LEU A 125 -9.21 -4.99 16.90
N ASP A 126 -9.64 -4.29 17.93
CA ASP A 126 -10.52 -4.83 18.97
C ASP A 126 -11.89 -5.24 18.39
N THR A 127 -12.39 -4.49 17.41
CA THR A 127 -13.67 -4.79 16.77
C THR A 127 -13.57 -6.02 15.86
N VAL A 128 -12.54 -6.11 15.01
CA VAL A 128 -12.36 -7.30 14.15
C VAL A 128 -12.04 -8.55 14.98
N ALA A 129 -11.38 -8.40 16.13
CA ALA A 129 -11.10 -9.49 17.06
C ALA A 129 -12.38 -10.09 17.66
N LYS A 130 -13.40 -9.27 17.98
CA LYS A 130 -14.72 -9.76 18.45
C LYS A 130 -15.38 -10.72 17.45
N TYR A 131 -15.11 -10.55 16.17
CA TYR A 131 -15.67 -11.35 15.09
C TYR A 131 -14.73 -12.45 14.59
N GLY A 132 -13.63 -12.72 15.31
CA GLY A 132 -12.76 -13.88 15.07
C GLY A 132 -11.51 -13.59 14.25
N VAL A 133 -11.22 -12.32 13.90
CA VAL A 133 -9.98 -11.93 13.22
C VAL A 133 -9.01 -11.31 14.23
N TYR A 134 -8.08 -12.13 14.71
CA TYR A 134 -7.04 -11.72 15.66
C TYR A 134 -5.73 -12.45 15.37
N GLN A 135 -4.64 -12.03 16.01
CA GLN A 135 -3.35 -12.68 15.85
C GLN A 135 -3.39 -14.12 16.40
N GLY A 136 -3.12 -15.10 15.54
CA GLY A 136 -3.28 -16.52 15.82
C GLY A 136 -4.66 -17.09 15.47
N ALA A 137 -5.54 -16.31 14.82
CA ALA A 137 -6.84 -16.81 14.40
C ALA A 137 -6.72 -17.84 13.25
N PRO A 138 -7.45 -18.97 13.30
CA PRO A 138 -7.52 -19.90 12.18
C PRO A 138 -8.34 -19.30 11.04
N LYS A 139 -7.83 -19.36 9.81
CA LYS A 139 -8.49 -18.76 8.62
C LYS A 139 -9.85 -19.39 8.29
N TRP A 140 -10.11 -20.62 8.73
CA TRP A 140 -11.39 -21.31 8.57
C TRP A 140 -12.40 -20.98 9.67
N GLY A 141 -11.99 -20.27 10.72
CA GLY A 141 -12.83 -19.97 11.89
C GLY A 141 -13.77 -18.78 11.71
N PHE A 142 -13.62 -18.01 10.62
CA PHE A 142 -14.43 -16.83 10.35
C PHE A 142 -14.72 -16.67 8.85
N SER A 143 -15.85 -16.03 8.54
CA SER A 143 -16.17 -15.59 7.19
C SER A 143 -15.78 -14.13 7.02
N ARG A 144 -14.91 -13.84 6.04
CA ARG A 144 -14.43 -12.48 5.75
C ARG A 144 -15.58 -11.49 5.56
N THR A 145 -16.54 -11.85 4.70
CA THR A 145 -17.71 -11.01 4.40
C THR A 145 -18.58 -10.77 5.63
N ALA A 146 -18.77 -11.78 6.48
CA ALA A 146 -19.55 -11.63 7.70
C ALA A 146 -18.86 -10.70 8.70
N VAL A 147 -17.53 -10.80 8.83
CA VAL A 147 -16.73 -9.90 9.69
C VAL A 147 -16.79 -8.48 9.16
N GLU A 148 -16.58 -8.26 7.87
CA GLU A 148 -16.66 -6.94 7.22
C GLU A 148 -18.00 -6.24 7.50
N GLU A 149 -19.11 -6.96 7.30
CA GLU A 149 -20.45 -6.44 7.57
C GLU A 149 -20.69 -6.09 9.03
N GLN A 150 -20.24 -6.92 9.97
CA GLN A 150 -20.41 -6.65 11.39
C GLN A 150 -19.56 -5.47 11.86
N VAL A 151 -18.33 -5.36 11.37
CA VAL A 151 -17.42 -4.26 11.72
C VAL A 151 -17.96 -2.92 11.18
N LEU A 152 -18.55 -2.90 9.98
CA LEU A 152 -19.24 -1.71 9.45
C LEU A 152 -20.44 -1.29 10.30
N ARG A 153 -21.13 -2.24 10.93
CA ARG A 153 -22.24 -1.94 11.84
C ARG A 153 -21.76 -1.37 13.18
N ASP A 154 -20.71 -1.95 13.75
CA ASP A 154 -20.17 -1.53 15.05
C ASP A 154 -19.41 -0.20 14.97
N ILE A 155 -18.67 0.03 13.89
CA ILE A 155 -17.93 1.27 13.65
C ILE A 155 -18.70 2.11 12.64
N GLY A 156 -19.71 2.83 13.14
CA GLY A 156 -20.55 3.71 12.32
C GLY A 156 -19.79 4.83 11.60
N ASP A 157 -18.54 5.10 11.97
CA ASP A 157 -17.63 6.04 11.30
C ASP A 157 -16.98 5.49 10.02
N LEU A 158 -17.10 4.18 9.72
CA LEU A 158 -16.55 3.57 8.51
C LEU A 158 -17.56 3.59 7.37
N SER A 159 -17.11 4.00 6.18
CA SER A 159 -17.90 3.92 4.94
C SER A 159 -17.69 2.59 4.22
N TYR A 160 -16.50 2.01 4.34
CA TYR A 160 -16.12 0.75 3.72
C TYR A 160 -15.02 0.04 4.54
N ILE A 161 -15.04 -1.29 4.50
CA ILE A 161 -13.97 -2.15 5.03
C ILE A 161 -13.78 -3.35 4.12
N LYS A 162 -12.55 -3.80 3.98
CA LYS A 162 -12.17 -5.00 3.23
C LYS A 162 -11.07 -5.76 3.95
N ILE A 163 -11.25 -7.07 4.09
CA ILE A 163 -10.32 -7.98 4.76
C ILE A 163 -9.76 -8.97 3.73
N GLU A 164 -8.52 -8.74 3.33
CA GLU A 164 -7.80 -9.61 2.40
C GLU A 164 -6.75 -10.45 3.14
N ILE A 165 -6.76 -11.77 2.94
CA ILE A 165 -5.77 -12.68 3.54
C ILE A 165 -4.74 -13.05 2.47
N ARG A 166 -3.49 -12.60 2.64
CA ARG A 166 -2.35 -12.94 1.78
C ARG A 166 -1.33 -13.75 2.57
N GLY A 167 -1.29 -15.06 2.31
CA GLY A 167 -0.43 -15.97 3.09
C GLY A 167 -0.80 -15.87 4.57
N VAL A 168 0.18 -15.63 5.44
CA VAL A 168 -0.02 -15.50 6.89
C VAL A 168 -0.44 -14.10 7.36
N LYS A 169 -0.60 -13.13 6.45
CA LYS A 169 -0.97 -11.74 6.77
C LYS A 169 -2.43 -11.47 6.42
N ALA A 170 -3.15 -10.79 7.31
CA ALA A 170 -4.45 -10.20 7.04
C ALA A 170 -4.27 -8.69 6.84
N ASN A 171 -4.63 -8.21 5.65
CA ASN A 171 -4.67 -6.79 5.32
C ASN A 171 -6.10 -6.30 5.49
N ILE A 172 -6.28 -5.25 6.28
CA ILE A 172 -7.56 -4.63 6.56
C ILE A 172 -7.50 -3.22 5.98
N GLU A 173 -8.16 -3.05 4.84
CA GLU A 173 -8.31 -1.76 4.18
C GLU A 173 -9.61 -1.13 4.66
N VAL A 174 -9.54 0.07 5.23
CA VAL A 174 -10.71 0.83 5.68
C VAL A 174 -10.82 2.15 4.94
N VAL A 175 -12.05 2.61 4.77
CA VAL A 175 -12.33 3.98 4.32
C VAL A 175 -13.26 4.61 5.34
N GLU A 176 -12.84 5.74 5.89
CA GLU A 176 -13.63 6.48 6.85
C GLU A 176 -14.76 7.26 6.17
N LYS A 177 -15.84 7.53 6.89
CA LYS A 177 -16.85 8.49 6.46
C LYS A 177 -16.26 9.89 6.56
N ILE A 178 -16.42 10.65 5.48
CA ILE A 178 -16.15 12.08 5.48
C ILE A 178 -17.22 12.73 6.37
N VAL A 179 -16.86 13.06 7.61
CA VAL A 179 -17.70 13.88 8.47
C VAL A 179 -17.54 15.31 7.97
N ILE A 180 -18.38 15.71 7.01
CA ILE A 180 -18.63 17.13 6.78
C ILE A 180 -19.28 17.58 8.08
N PRO A 181 -18.64 18.43 8.91
CA PRO A 181 -19.33 18.94 10.08
C PRO A 181 -20.58 19.59 9.54
N PRO A 182 -21.79 19.12 9.91
CA PRO A 182 -22.95 19.93 9.63
C PRO A 182 -22.68 21.18 10.46
N GLN A 183 -22.47 22.31 9.80
CA GLN A 183 -22.82 23.56 10.41
C GLN A 183 -24.34 23.48 10.59
N GLU A 184 -24.80 22.76 11.62
CA GLU A 184 -26.18 22.83 12.06
C GLU A 184 -26.31 24.23 12.63
N ILE A 185 -26.55 25.19 11.74
CA ILE A 185 -27.17 26.43 12.12
C ILE A 185 -28.56 26.03 12.58
N ILE A 186 -28.71 25.88 13.90
CA ILE A 186 -29.97 25.55 14.54
C ILE A 186 -30.82 26.82 14.50
N GLY A 187 -31.75 26.90 13.54
CA GLY A 187 -32.71 27.99 13.40
C GLY A 187 -32.70 28.65 12.01
N PRO A 188 -33.53 29.70 11.82
CA PRO A 188 -33.57 30.44 10.56
C PRO A 188 -32.22 31.03 10.16
N SER A 189 -31.86 30.87 8.88
CA SER A 189 -30.58 31.32 8.34
C SER A 189 -30.75 31.91 6.95
N ASP A 190 -29.95 32.91 6.63
CA ASP A 190 -29.76 33.38 5.26
C ASP A 190 -28.57 32.63 4.62
N MET A 191 -28.50 32.61 3.30
CA MET A 191 -27.26 32.26 2.59
C MET A 191 -26.60 33.54 2.10
N VAL A 192 -25.37 33.77 2.55
CA VAL A 192 -24.58 34.96 2.24
C VAL A 192 -23.40 34.61 1.32
N ALA A 193 -22.91 35.60 0.59
CA ALA A 193 -21.74 35.47 -0.27
C ALA A 193 -20.45 35.33 0.55
N ALA A 194 -19.78 34.19 0.44
CA ALA A 194 -18.45 33.98 1.02
C ALA A 194 -17.37 34.84 0.36
N ARG A 195 -17.57 35.20 -0.92
CA ARG A 195 -16.66 35.98 -1.75
C ARG A 195 -17.45 36.88 -2.69
N SER A 196 -16.79 37.96 -3.13
CA SER A 196 -17.32 38.83 -4.18
C SER A 196 -17.20 38.15 -5.55
N GLY A 197 -18.18 38.31 -6.42
CA GLY A 197 -18.20 37.70 -7.75
C GLY A 197 -19.40 38.11 -8.58
N ILE A 198 -19.51 37.53 -9.78
CA ILE A 198 -20.67 37.71 -10.67
C ILE A 198 -21.48 36.43 -10.67
N VAL A 199 -22.77 36.51 -10.32
CA VAL A 199 -23.64 35.34 -10.22
C VAL A 199 -23.89 34.73 -11.60
N GLU A 200 -23.63 33.44 -11.76
CA GLU A 200 -23.82 32.68 -13.01
C GLU A 200 -25.02 31.73 -12.93
N GLU A 201 -25.21 31.09 -11.78
CA GLU A 201 -26.27 30.10 -11.58
C GLU A 201 -26.84 30.22 -10.17
N ILE A 202 -28.17 30.18 -10.05
CA ILE A 202 -28.89 30.22 -8.78
C ILE A 202 -29.84 29.03 -8.74
N LEU A 203 -29.67 28.16 -7.75
CA LEU A 203 -30.58 27.07 -7.42
C LEU A 203 -31.08 27.28 -5.99
N VAL A 204 -32.33 27.66 -5.83
CA VAL A 204 -32.95 27.80 -4.50
C VAL A 204 -33.71 26.51 -4.16
N LEU A 205 -33.37 25.89 -3.03
CA LEU A 205 -34.11 24.75 -2.47
C LEU A 205 -35.13 25.21 -1.42
N ASP A 206 -34.74 26.17 -0.57
CA ASP A 206 -35.60 26.77 0.45
C ASP A 206 -35.17 28.23 0.69
N GLY A 207 -36.12 29.11 1.00
CA GLY A 207 -35.90 30.56 1.09
C GLY A 207 -36.28 31.33 -0.19
N GLN A 208 -35.90 32.60 -0.24
CA GLN A 208 -36.20 33.52 -1.34
C GLN A 208 -34.91 34.11 -1.91
N ALA A 209 -34.65 33.92 -3.21
CA ALA A 209 -33.52 34.56 -3.88
C ALA A 209 -33.60 36.09 -3.77
N LYS A 210 -32.47 36.71 -3.42
CA LYS A 210 -32.29 38.17 -3.35
C LYS A 210 -31.40 38.71 -4.47
N VAL A 211 -30.85 37.82 -5.29
CA VAL A 211 -29.95 38.14 -6.40
C VAL A 211 -30.44 37.52 -7.70
N GLU A 212 -29.99 38.08 -8.83
CA GLU A 212 -30.29 37.61 -10.18
C GLU A 212 -29.02 37.14 -10.91
N VAL A 213 -29.18 36.29 -11.92
CA VAL A 213 -28.08 35.85 -12.79
C VAL A 213 -27.51 37.07 -13.53
N GLY A 214 -26.19 37.24 -13.48
CA GLY A 214 -25.47 38.40 -14.01
C GLY A 214 -25.24 39.52 -13.00
N GLN A 215 -25.78 39.43 -11.79
CA GLN A 215 -25.57 40.43 -10.75
C GLN A 215 -24.18 40.33 -10.12
N VAL A 216 -23.57 41.48 -9.83
CA VAL A 216 -22.34 41.58 -9.04
C VAL A 216 -22.70 41.55 -7.56
N VAL A 217 -22.09 40.66 -6.80
CA VAL A 217 -22.28 40.51 -5.35
C VAL A 217 -20.95 40.74 -4.64
N ALA A 218 -20.99 41.38 -3.48
CA ALA A 218 -19.86 41.55 -2.58
C ALA A 218 -19.87 40.46 -1.50
N LYS A 219 -18.70 40.16 -0.95
CA LYS A 219 -18.58 39.29 0.23
C LYS A 219 -19.47 39.82 1.37
N GLY A 220 -20.36 38.97 1.86
CA GLY A 220 -21.33 39.27 2.91
C GLY A 220 -22.75 39.58 2.42
N ASP A 221 -22.95 39.78 1.12
CA ASP A 221 -24.29 40.04 0.57
C ASP A 221 -25.21 38.84 0.75
N VAL A 222 -26.48 39.10 1.07
CA VAL A 222 -27.51 38.05 1.18
C VAL A 222 -27.90 37.59 -0.23
N LEU A 223 -27.59 36.33 -0.55
CA LEU A 223 -27.90 35.70 -1.84
C LEU A 223 -29.28 35.04 -1.82
N ILE A 224 -29.58 34.30 -0.76
CA ILE A 224 -30.88 33.67 -0.51
C ILE A 224 -31.32 34.05 0.90
N SER A 225 -32.44 34.75 1.02
CA SER A 225 -32.98 35.09 2.33
C SER A 225 -33.81 33.95 2.91
N GLY A 226 -33.61 33.66 4.19
CA GLY A 226 -34.44 32.79 4.99
C GLY A 226 -35.74 33.44 5.43
N THR A 227 -35.96 34.74 5.19
CA THR A 227 -37.27 35.39 5.38
C THR A 227 -38.02 35.40 4.05
N VAL A 228 -39.00 34.51 3.92
CA VAL A 228 -39.81 34.39 2.70
C VAL A 228 -41.01 35.31 2.79
N ILE A 229 -41.12 36.22 1.81
CA ILE A 229 -42.31 37.05 1.63
C ILE A 229 -43.18 36.36 0.58
N PRO A 230 -44.27 35.70 0.98
CA PRO A 230 -45.15 35.01 0.05
C PRO A 230 -45.75 35.98 -0.98
N SER A 231 -45.53 35.71 -2.27
CA SER A 231 -46.12 36.48 -3.36
C SER A 231 -47.51 35.95 -3.70
N LEU A 232 -48.43 36.87 -3.99
CA LEU A 232 -49.76 36.53 -4.47
C LEU A 232 -49.66 36.07 -5.93
N SER A 233 -50.19 34.88 -6.24
CA SER A 233 -50.32 34.44 -7.62
C SER A 233 -51.36 35.33 -8.34
N PRO A 234 -51.06 35.87 -9.55
CA PRO A 234 -52.02 36.66 -10.32
C PRO A 234 -53.30 35.91 -10.70
N TYR A 235 -53.27 34.57 -10.62
CA TYR A 235 -54.35 33.68 -11.04
C TYR A 235 -55.14 33.09 -9.86
N ALA A 236 -54.74 33.37 -8.62
CA ALA A 236 -55.44 32.91 -7.43
C ALA A 236 -56.35 34.02 -6.87
N PRO A 237 -57.57 33.70 -6.38
CA PRO A 237 -58.36 34.66 -5.64
C PRO A 237 -57.56 35.18 -4.44
N PRO A 238 -57.64 36.48 -4.11
CA PRO A 238 -56.88 37.04 -3.00
C PRO A 238 -57.24 36.30 -1.71
N PRO A 239 -56.24 35.88 -0.91
CA PRO A 239 -56.49 35.17 0.32
C PRO A 239 -57.29 36.06 1.30
N PRO A 240 -58.15 35.46 2.14
CA PRO A 240 -58.98 36.19 3.10
C PRO A 240 -58.15 36.92 4.17
N GLU A 241 -56.90 36.51 4.38
CA GLU A 241 -55.96 37.13 5.31
C GLU A 241 -54.65 37.49 4.58
N PRO A 242 -53.98 38.60 4.96
CA PRO A 242 -52.69 38.97 4.39
C PRO A 242 -51.65 37.90 4.72
N LEU A 243 -50.92 37.43 3.70
CA LEU A 243 -49.87 36.44 3.88
C LEU A 243 -48.69 37.08 4.63
N LEU A 244 -48.41 36.57 5.83
CA LEU A 244 -47.33 37.08 6.67
C LEU A 244 -45.98 36.48 6.24
N PRO A 245 -44.87 37.23 6.36
CA PRO A 245 -43.53 36.67 6.18
C PRO A 245 -43.27 35.55 7.18
N TYR A 246 -42.66 34.46 6.72
CA TYR A 246 -42.23 33.35 7.57
C TYR A 246 -40.74 33.07 7.38
N GLN A 247 -40.15 32.44 8.40
CA GLN A 247 -38.72 32.18 8.45
C GLN A 247 -38.41 30.71 8.22
N VAL A 248 -37.41 30.47 7.38
CA VAL A 248 -36.89 29.15 7.03
C VAL A 248 -35.37 29.14 7.15
N GLN A 249 -34.81 27.94 7.08
CA GLN A 249 -33.39 27.77 6.88
C GLN A 249 -33.12 27.88 5.37
N ALA A 250 -32.59 29.02 4.91
CA ALA A 250 -32.29 29.21 3.49
C ALA A 250 -31.31 28.12 3.01
N ARG A 251 -31.67 27.45 1.92
CA ARG A 251 -30.90 26.38 1.30
C ARG A 251 -30.88 26.57 -0.20
N GLY A 252 -29.73 26.38 -0.80
CA GLY A 252 -29.54 26.54 -2.23
C GLY A 252 -28.06 26.50 -2.59
N VAL A 253 -27.80 26.67 -3.88
CA VAL A 253 -26.46 26.75 -4.46
C VAL A 253 -26.43 28.02 -5.29
N VAL A 254 -25.44 28.88 -5.07
CA VAL A 254 -25.26 30.09 -5.87
C VAL A 254 -23.85 30.07 -6.43
N LYS A 255 -23.74 29.70 -7.71
CA LYS A 255 -22.44 29.70 -8.38
C LYS A 255 -22.15 31.07 -8.92
N ALA A 256 -20.96 31.57 -8.62
CA ALA A 256 -20.47 32.83 -9.13
C ALA A 256 -19.10 32.67 -9.76
N ARG A 257 -18.83 33.54 -10.74
CA ARG A 257 -17.52 33.77 -11.30
C ARG A 257 -16.72 34.64 -10.33
N VAL A 258 -15.62 34.09 -9.84
CA VAL A 258 -14.72 34.72 -8.88
C VAL A 258 -13.30 34.75 -9.43
N TRP A 259 -12.51 35.72 -8.96
CA TRP A 259 -11.12 35.88 -9.35
C TRP A 259 -10.19 35.60 -8.17
N TYR A 260 -9.18 34.80 -8.44
CA TYR A 260 -8.12 34.46 -7.49
C TYR A 260 -6.77 34.97 -7.98
N ASP A 261 -6.04 35.64 -7.09
CA ASP A 261 -4.72 36.18 -7.40
C ASP A 261 -3.62 35.41 -6.65
N GLY A 262 -2.70 34.83 -7.43
CA GLY A 262 -1.52 34.12 -6.96
C GLY A 262 -0.26 34.91 -7.28
N TYR A 263 0.71 34.85 -6.37
CA TYR A 263 1.97 35.54 -6.51
C TYR A 263 3.13 34.56 -6.40
N GLY A 264 4.10 34.70 -7.30
CA GLY A 264 5.29 33.87 -7.29
C GLY A 264 6.53 34.66 -7.67
N GLU A 265 7.64 34.29 -7.04
CA GLU A 265 8.93 34.96 -7.24
C GLU A 265 10.07 33.96 -7.46
N CYS A 266 10.98 34.35 -8.34
CA CYS A 266 12.19 33.60 -8.65
C CYS A 266 13.39 34.56 -8.80
N PRO A 267 14.43 34.45 -7.95
CA PRO A 267 15.67 35.19 -8.16
C PRO A 267 16.41 34.66 -9.39
N LEU A 268 16.98 35.55 -10.20
CA LEU A 268 17.75 35.16 -11.40
C LEU A 268 19.06 34.45 -11.05
N LYS A 269 19.58 34.67 -9.84
CA LYS A 269 20.77 33.99 -9.31
C LYS A 269 20.43 33.44 -7.93
N THR A 270 20.57 32.13 -7.77
CA THR A 270 20.34 31.44 -6.50
C THR A 270 21.64 30.80 -6.04
N GLU A 271 22.03 31.07 -4.80
CA GLU A 271 23.18 30.42 -4.17
C GLU A 271 22.69 29.25 -3.32
N ASN A 272 22.95 28.02 -3.77
CA ASN A 272 22.59 26.82 -3.05
C ASN A 272 23.81 26.26 -2.32
N ARG A 273 23.63 25.90 -1.05
CA ARG A 273 24.64 25.15 -0.29
C ARG A 273 24.46 23.68 -0.59
N VAL A 274 25.42 23.10 -1.30
CA VAL A 274 25.44 21.67 -1.64
C VAL A 274 26.63 20.98 -1.00
N LEU A 275 26.45 19.73 -0.59
CA LEU A 275 27.51 18.93 -0.01
C LEU A 275 28.47 18.48 -1.12
N SER A 276 29.75 18.84 -1.04
CA SER A 276 30.76 18.49 -2.05
C SER A 276 31.04 16.97 -2.12
N GLY A 277 30.58 16.22 -1.11
CA GLY A 277 30.83 14.79 -0.93
C GLY A 277 32.08 14.50 -0.10
N ARG A 278 32.98 15.47 0.10
CA ARG A 278 34.14 15.31 0.97
C ARG A 278 33.71 15.28 2.44
N LYS A 279 34.31 14.35 3.19
CA LYS A 279 33.99 14.09 4.60
C LYS A 279 35.28 13.96 5.39
N ALA A 280 35.30 14.56 6.58
CA ALA A 280 36.33 14.39 7.57
C ALA A 280 35.70 13.88 8.87
N HIS A 281 36.41 12.99 9.56
CA HIS A 281 35.94 12.35 10.77
C HIS A 281 36.92 12.60 11.91
N ARG A 282 36.38 12.92 13.08
CA ARG A 282 37.16 13.18 14.29
C ARG A 282 36.54 12.49 15.50
N VAL A 283 37.38 11.93 16.35
CA VAL A 283 36.98 11.34 17.62
C VAL A 283 37.70 12.06 18.75
N ILE A 284 36.92 12.68 19.64
CA ILE A 284 37.42 13.46 20.76
C ILE A 284 36.99 12.76 22.06
N LEU A 285 37.96 12.46 22.92
CA LEU A 285 37.72 12.01 24.28
C LEU A 285 37.67 13.22 25.21
N LEU A 286 36.51 13.44 25.80
CA LEU A 286 36.26 14.44 26.83
C LEU A 286 36.60 13.80 28.19
N THR A 287 37.69 14.21 28.81
CA THR A 287 38.03 13.81 30.19
C THR A 287 37.79 14.98 31.13
N PRO A 288 37.66 14.75 32.45
CA PRO A 288 37.44 15.82 33.43
C PRO A 288 38.54 16.89 33.44
N TRP A 289 39.75 16.55 32.96
CA TRP A 289 40.92 17.41 33.00
C TRP A 289 41.27 18.05 31.65
N ARG A 290 40.88 17.42 30.52
CA ARG A 290 41.19 17.91 29.16
C ARG A 290 40.40 17.18 28.07
N GLU A 291 40.33 17.80 26.89
CA GLU A 291 39.86 17.15 25.66
C GLU A 291 41.05 16.56 24.90
N LEU A 292 40.97 15.28 24.55
CA LEU A 292 42.00 14.56 23.82
C LEU A 292 41.50 14.14 22.45
N LEU A 293 42.21 14.56 21.41
CA LEU A 293 41.99 14.07 20.06
C LEU A 293 42.51 12.64 19.94
N LEU A 294 41.60 11.65 19.89
CA LEU A 294 41.98 10.25 19.73
C LEU A 294 42.25 9.87 18.27
N TRP A 295 41.45 10.39 17.35
CA TRP A 295 41.55 10.05 15.94
C TRP A 295 41.05 11.18 15.03
N GLY A 296 41.68 11.34 13.87
CA GLY A 296 41.34 12.35 12.87
C GLY A 296 42.20 13.61 12.98
N LYS A 297 42.04 14.52 12.02
CA LYS A 297 42.67 15.85 12.02
C LYS A 297 41.60 16.93 12.15
N HIS A 298 42.01 18.18 12.39
CA HIS A 298 41.10 19.31 12.28
C HIS A 298 40.55 19.40 10.86
N SER A 299 39.29 19.82 10.72
CA SER A 299 38.64 19.91 9.41
C SER A 299 39.33 20.98 8.56
N PRO A 300 39.70 20.68 7.31
CA PRO A 300 40.27 21.66 6.39
C PRO A 300 39.20 22.46 5.61
N PHE A 301 37.91 22.21 5.88
CA PHE A 301 36.81 22.76 5.09
C PHE A 301 36.47 24.18 5.54
N ALA A 302 36.39 25.12 4.58
CA ALA A 302 36.06 26.51 4.87
C ALA A 302 34.58 26.69 5.26
N ASN A 303 33.69 25.97 4.59
CA ASN A 303 32.28 25.85 4.94
C ASN A 303 31.98 24.37 5.20
N GLU A 304 31.34 24.06 6.33
CA GLU A 304 31.08 22.69 6.73
C GLU A 304 29.80 22.50 7.51
N GLN A 305 29.21 21.32 7.34
CA GLN A 305 28.14 20.80 8.17
C GLN A 305 28.73 19.76 9.15
N VAL A 306 28.53 19.97 10.45
CA VAL A 306 29.06 19.09 11.50
C VAL A 306 27.94 18.28 12.14
N ALA A 307 27.96 16.96 11.92
CA ALA A 307 27.11 16.02 12.64
C ALA A 307 27.91 15.41 13.79
N GLN A 308 27.42 15.52 15.03
CA GLN A 308 28.10 14.99 16.21
C GLN A 308 27.29 13.94 16.96
N ARG A 309 27.97 12.95 17.53
CA ARG A 309 27.42 11.92 18.43
C ARG A 309 28.30 11.81 19.65
N ALA A 310 27.75 12.18 20.81
CA ALA A 310 28.47 12.13 22.07
C ALA A 310 27.91 11.04 22.99
N TYR A 311 28.78 10.20 23.51
CA TYR A 311 28.50 9.26 24.59
C TYR A 311 29.08 9.81 25.87
N LYS A 312 28.36 9.74 26.99
CA LYS A 312 28.84 10.19 28.30
C LYS A 312 28.71 9.05 29.30
N LEU A 313 29.70 8.92 30.17
CA LEU A 313 29.77 7.95 31.24
C LEU A 313 30.32 8.64 32.48
N ASP A 314 29.56 8.61 33.57
CA ASP A 314 30.04 9.13 34.85
C ASP A 314 30.94 8.09 35.52
N THR A 315 32.17 8.48 35.84
CA THR A 315 33.14 7.61 36.50
C THR A 315 33.59 8.22 37.83
N PRO A 316 34.14 7.43 38.78
CA PRO A 316 34.61 7.95 40.08
C PRO A 316 35.70 9.03 39.99
N ILE A 317 36.38 9.11 38.83
CA ILE A 317 37.40 10.13 38.53
C ILE A 317 36.85 11.34 37.76
N GLY A 318 35.53 11.36 37.50
CA GLY A 318 34.77 12.42 36.84
C GLY A 318 34.03 11.96 35.56
N PRO A 319 33.27 12.85 34.89
CA PRO A 319 32.53 12.51 33.68
C PRO A 319 33.47 12.27 32.49
N LEU A 320 33.37 11.09 31.89
CA LEU A 320 34.10 10.72 30.68
C LEU A 320 33.14 10.77 29.49
N GLY A 321 33.51 11.45 28.41
CA GLY A 321 32.71 11.55 27.20
C GLY A 321 33.49 11.14 25.95
N LEU A 322 32.83 10.53 24.98
CA LEU A 322 33.40 10.25 23.67
C LEU A 322 32.54 10.93 22.61
N ASN A 323 33.10 11.95 21.95
CA ASN A 323 32.43 12.72 20.91
C ASN A 323 32.97 12.33 19.52
N TYR A 324 32.10 11.75 18.71
CA TYR A 324 32.34 11.48 17.30
C TYR A 324 31.77 12.64 16.47
N GLN A 325 32.64 13.34 15.73
CA GLN A 325 32.26 14.43 14.83
C GLN A 325 32.50 14.02 13.38
N LYS A 326 31.50 14.22 12.54
CA LYS A 326 31.56 14.07 11.09
C LYS A 326 31.36 15.44 10.46
N HIS A 327 32.42 15.96 9.86
CA HIS A 327 32.45 17.21 9.11
C HIS A 327 32.23 16.88 7.64
N SER A 328 31.24 17.50 7.01
CA SER A 328 30.99 17.38 5.58
C SER A 328 31.16 18.75 4.94
N GLU A 329 31.96 18.84 3.88
CA GLU A 329 32.25 20.11 3.20
C GLU A 329 31.00 20.60 2.45
N GLU A 330 30.66 21.87 2.67
CA GLU A 330 29.63 22.59 1.91
C GLU A 330 30.31 23.46 0.86
N THR A 331 29.81 23.41 -0.36
CA THR A 331 30.21 24.30 -1.45
C THR A 331 29.02 25.12 -1.90
N LEU A 332 29.27 26.40 -2.25
CA LEU A 332 28.26 27.27 -2.84
C LEU A 332 28.17 26.97 -4.33
N GLU A 333 27.03 26.45 -4.76
CA GLU A 333 26.69 26.30 -6.17
C GLU A 333 25.78 27.47 -6.56
N VAL A 334 26.27 28.32 -7.46
CA VAL A 334 25.50 29.47 -7.96
C VAL A 334 24.76 29.02 -9.22
N VAL A 335 23.45 28.83 -9.10
CA VAL A 335 22.57 28.54 -10.23
C VAL A 335 22.07 29.87 -10.79
N THR A 336 22.35 30.12 -12.06
CA THR A 336 21.81 31.28 -12.78
C THR A 336 20.67 30.82 -13.67
N HIS A 337 19.50 31.42 -13.50
CA HIS A 337 18.32 31.17 -14.32
C HIS A 337 18.22 32.19 -15.43
N THR A 338 17.82 31.74 -16.62
CA THR A 338 17.39 32.66 -17.68
C THR A 338 16.06 33.31 -17.29
N GLU A 339 15.74 34.48 -17.87
CA GLU A 339 14.45 35.15 -17.60
C GLU A 339 13.24 34.26 -17.93
N ALA A 340 13.34 33.45 -18.99
CA ALA A 340 12.30 32.50 -19.37
C ALA A 340 12.09 31.40 -18.31
N GLU A 341 13.18 30.80 -17.83
CA GLU A 341 13.15 29.78 -16.77
C GLU A 341 12.64 30.37 -15.45
N ALA A 342 13.14 31.55 -15.06
CA ALA A 342 12.70 32.24 -13.86
C ALA A 342 11.21 32.61 -13.92
N THR A 343 10.70 33.00 -15.10
CA THR A 343 9.26 33.24 -15.33
C THR A 343 8.44 31.97 -15.14
N GLN A 344 8.90 30.84 -15.66
CA GLN A 344 8.21 29.55 -15.47
C GLN A 344 8.21 29.11 -14.01
N ILE A 345 9.33 29.23 -13.30
CA ILE A 345 9.44 28.89 -11.88
C ILE A 345 8.56 29.81 -11.04
N ALA A 346 8.58 31.12 -11.30
CA ALA A 346 7.72 32.08 -10.61
C ALA A 346 6.23 31.81 -10.89
N ARG A 347 5.87 31.48 -12.14
CA ARG A 347 4.49 31.07 -12.50
C ARG A 347 4.06 29.81 -11.74
N GLN A 348 4.93 28.81 -11.67
CA GLN A 348 4.66 27.57 -10.95
C GLN A 348 4.37 27.84 -9.47
N LYS A 349 5.22 28.63 -8.80
CA LYS A 349 4.99 29.04 -7.41
C LYS A 349 3.70 29.84 -7.23
N ALA A 350 3.36 30.73 -8.18
CA ALA A 350 2.10 31.47 -8.15
C ALA A 350 0.89 30.52 -8.22
N LEU A 351 0.94 29.50 -9.09
CA LEU A 351 -0.12 28.48 -9.18
C LEU A 351 -0.21 27.61 -7.92
N GLU A 352 0.92 27.22 -7.33
CA GLU A 352 0.96 26.47 -6.07
C GLU A 352 0.31 27.26 -4.93
N SER A 353 0.54 28.59 -4.87
CA SER A 353 -0.12 29.45 -3.89
C SER A 353 -1.65 29.46 -4.03
N LEU A 354 -2.15 29.32 -5.27
CA LEU A 354 -3.56 29.32 -5.61
C LEU A 354 -4.26 27.98 -5.32
N GLN A 355 -3.55 26.85 -5.46
CA GLN A 355 -4.10 25.52 -5.17
C GLN A 355 -4.63 25.42 -3.74
N SER A 356 -4.01 26.13 -2.78
CA SER A 356 -4.46 26.16 -1.39
C SER A 356 -5.76 26.94 -1.16
N GLN A 357 -6.18 27.80 -2.09
CA GLN A 357 -7.29 28.73 -1.92
C GLN A 357 -8.56 28.36 -2.70
N ILE A 358 -8.43 27.49 -3.71
CA ILE A 358 -9.50 27.09 -4.62
C ILE A 358 -10.03 25.71 -4.19
N ALA A 359 -11.35 25.53 -4.16
CA ALA A 359 -11.93 24.23 -3.84
C ALA A 359 -11.59 23.19 -4.93
N PRO A 360 -11.31 21.91 -4.57
CA PRO A 360 -10.88 20.89 -5.53
C PRO A 360 -11.86 20.61 -6.68
N SER A 361 -13.14 20.93 -6.48
CA SER A 361 -14.23 20.72 -7.44
C SER A 361 -14.54 21.93 -8.32
N SER A 362 -13.81 23.05 -8.19
CA SER A 362 -14.12 24.28 -8.91
C SER A 362 -13.66 24.24 -10.38
N LYS A 363 -14.46 24.79 -11.28
CA LYS A 363 -14.16 24.81 -12.72
C LYS A 363 -13.37 26.07 -13.06
N ILE A 364 -12.11 25.90 -13.44
CA ILE A 364 -11.26 27.00 -13.94
C ILE A 364 -11.71 27.35 -15.37
N ILE A 365 -12.04 28.62 -15.62
CA ILE A 365 -12.44 29.13 -16.94
C ILE A 365 -11.22 29.68 -17.67
N ASP A 366 -10.51 30.60 -17.02
CA ASP A 366 -9.42 31.36 -17.65
C ASP A 366 -8.26 31.58 -16.68
N SER A 367 -7.08 31.78 -17.24
CA SER A 367 -5.85 32.07 -16.51
C SER A 367 -5.07 33.16 -17.21
N THR A 368 -4.96 34.33 -16.57
CA THR A 368 -4.13 35.43 -17.06
C THR A 368 -2.85 35.52 -16.23
N MET A 369 -1.72 35.75 -16.89
CA MET A 369 -0.41 35.92 -16.26
C MET A 369 0.12 37.31 -16.56
N THR A 370 0.57 38.01 -15.53
CA THR A 370 1.22 39.33 -15.64
C THR A 370 2.57 39.29 -14.96
N VAL A 371 3.63 39.65 -15.68
CA VAL A 371 4.96 39.84 -15.11
C VAL A 371 5.00 41.24 -14.49
N LEU A 372 5.31 41.32 -13.19
CA LEU A 372 5.35 42.57 -12.43
C LEU A 372 6.76 43.19 -12.36
N SER A 373 7.80 42.42 -12.68
CA SER A 373 9.20 42.87 -12.62
C SER A 373 9.66 43.55 -13.92
N SER A 374 10.62 44.47 -13.76
CA SER A 374 11.33 45.08 -14.89
C SER A 374 12.55 44.23 -15.30
N PRO A 375 13.05 44.32 -16.55
CA PRO A 375 14.19 43.53 -17.04
C PRO A 375 15.50 43.69 -16.24
N SER A 376 15.63 44.78 -15.48
CA SER A 376 16.79 45.05 -14.62
C SER A 376 16.70 44.45 -13.22
N ASP A 377 15.55 43.88 -12.83
CA ASP A 377 15.33 43.39 -11.47
C ASP A 377 16.05 42.06 -11.25
N ALA A 378 16.75 41.94 -10.12
CA ALA A 378 17.41 40.69 -9.73
C ALA A 378 16.42 39.56 -9.37
N ILE A 379 15.15 39.92 -9.13
CA ILE A 379 14.07 38.99 -8.76
C ILE A 379 12.90 39.20 -9.73
N LEU A 380 12.52 38.11 -10.38
CA LEU A 380 11.38 38.08 -11.28
C LEU A 380 10.11 37.72 -10.50
N ARG A 381 9.11 38.59 -10.58
CA ARG A 381 7.80 38.46 -9.92
C ARG A 381 6.70 38.29 -10.95
N VAL A 382 5.85 37.30 -10.72
CA VAL A 382 4.70 37.00 -11.57
C VAL A 382 3.43 37.02 -10.73
N LYS A 383 2.41 37.68 -11.25
CA LYS A 383 1.03 37.57 -10.78
C LYS A 383 0.25 36.67 -11.75
N VAL A 384 -0.45 35.70 -11.20
CA VAL A 384 -1.40 34.86 -11.97
C VAL A 384 -2.78 35.12 -11.42
N SER A 385 -3.71 35.47 -12.30
CA SER A 385 -5.12 35.70 -11.98
C SER A 385 -5.94 34.59 -12.62
N LEU A 386 -6.67 33.82 -11.81
CA LEU A 386 -7.53 32.72 -12.25
C LEU A 386 -9.00 33.13 -12.14
N GLU A 387 -9.75 32.88 -13.19
CA GLU A 387 -11.20 33.01 -13.23
C GLU A 387 -11.83 31.63 -12.99
N VAL A 388 -12.65 31.52 -11.94
CA VAL A 388 -13.19 30.24 -11.46
C VAL A 388 -14.69 30.37 -11.24
N ILE A 389 -15.44 29.33 -11.60
CA ILE A 389 -16.84 29.17 -11.15
C ILE A 389 -16.83 28.28 -9.91
N GLU A 390 -17.35 28.80 -8.82
CA GLU A 390 -17.55 28.06 -7.57
C GLU A 390 -18.84 28.48 -6.86
N ASP A 391 -19.30 27.64 -5.93
CA ASP A 391 -20.41 27.97 -5.04
C ASP A 391 -19.91 28.94 -3.97
N ILE A 392 -20.51 30.13 -3.93
CA ILE A 392 -20.17 31.18 -2.96
C ILE A 392 -21.18 31.27 -1.82
N ALA A 393 -22.21 30.43 -1.81
CA ALA A 393 -23.28 30.52 -0.82
C ALA A 393 -22.89 29.82 0.50
N VAL A 394 -22.79 30.58 1.58
CA VAL A 394 -22.54 30.05 2.93
C VAL A 394 -23.68 30.44 3.84
N ALA A 395 -24.16 29.48 4.63
CA ALA A 395 -25.26 29.73 5.55
C ALA A 395 -24.79 30.60 6.72
N GLN A 396 -25.59 31.61 7.08
CA GLN A 396 -25.35 32.50 8.21
C GLN A 396 -26.67 32.66 9.01
N PRO A 397 -26.64 32.54 10.36
CA PRO A 397 -27.84 32.76 11.16
C PRO A 397 -28.41 34.16 10.94
N ILE A 398 -29.74 34.29 10.93
CA ILE A 398 -30.40 35.60 10.87
C ILE A 398 -30.15 36.33 12.19
N ASN A 399 -29.11 37.16 12.26
CA ASN A 399 -28.86 38.01 13.41
C ASN A 399 -29.91 39.14 13.42
N LYS A 400 -30.68 39.25 14.50
CA LYS A 400 -31.65 40.33 14.74
C LYS A 400 -30.96 41.67 15.06
N LEU A 401 -30.09 42.18 14.19
CA LEU A 401 -29.47 43.51 14.37
C LEU A 401 -29.19 44.13 12.99
N GLU A 402 -30.16 44.85 12.43
CA GLU A 402 -30.05 46.28 12.10
C GLU A 402 -31.28 46.79 11.33
N ASN A 403 -31.81 47.91 11.82
CA ASN A 403 -32.65 48.92 11.15
C ASN A 403 -34.10 48.56 10.79
N SER A 404 -34.99 48.83 11.76
CA SER A 404 -36.33 49.36 11.46
C SER A 404 -36.17 50.82 11.00
N PRO A 405 -36.51 51.20 9.75
CA PRO A 405 -36.62 52.59 9.36
C PRO A 405 -38.08 53.02 9.43
N PHE A 406 -38.73 52.89 10.59
CA PHE A 406 -40.04 53.49 10.85
C PHE A 406 -40.20 53.77 12.34
N GLN A 407 -39.77 54.96 12.75
CA GLN A 407 -40.44 55.76 13.78
C GLN A 407 -40.79 57.11 13.16
#